data_AF-A0A1V3X2T4-F1
#
_entry.id   AF-A0A1V3X2T4-F1
#
_cell.length_a   1.000
_cell.length_b   1.000
_cell.length_c   1.000
_cell.angle_alpha   90.00
_cell.angle_beta   90.00
_cell.angle_gamma   90.00
#
_symmetry.space_group_name_H-M   'P 1'
#
loop_
_entity.id
_entity.type
_entity.pdbx_description
1 polymer ?
#
loop_
_entity_poly.entity_id
_entity_poly.type
_entity_poly.pdbx_seq_one_letter_code
_entity_poly.pdbx_strand_id
1 'polypeptide(L)'
;MEPSALAKMPVVNRIDLSAYPDEPLNVLDIRENPSTCWWWERTRGENRARVKVISGPTIPVATHEMHKVVDLVKADMSGREADHVYFGPDYANFVAVTGNNPAAQTTESLWWLTDAGARFGVEDTKEAREALGLSLARAWPRGWRCGCCRRGPRCLEPMRWSNTTPYPWT
;
A
#
# COMPACT_ATOMS: atom_id res chain seq x y z
N MET A 1 42.09 5.08 -23.34
CA MET A 1 42.70 4.05 -22.49
C MET A 1 42.58 2.74 -23.27
N GLU A 2 43.68 2.03 -23.51
CA GLU A 2 43.66 0.81 -24.33
C GLU A 2 42.94 -0.34 -23.58
N PRO A 3 42.01 -1.08 -24.22
CA PRO A 3 41.24 -2.15 -23.58
C PRO A 3 42.12 -3.23 -22.91
N SER A 4 43.30 -3.46 -23.49
CA SER A 4 44.30 -4.44 -23.05
C SER A 4 44.94 -4.08 -21.70
N ALA A 5 44.94 -2.81 -21.31
CA ALA A 5 45.44 -2.35 -20.02
C ALA A 5 44.39 -2.51 -18.91
N LEU A 6 43.10 -2.30 -19.24
CA LEU A 6 41.97 -2.48 -18.32
C LEU A 6 41.79 -3.94 -17.90
N ALA A 7 42.00 -4.88 -18.81
CA ALA A 7 41.87 -6.32 -18.53
C ALA A 7 42.90 -6.86 -17.51
N LYS A 8 44.02 -6.14 -17.29
CA LYS A 8 45.09 -6.56 -16.37
C LYS A 8 44.91 -6.00 -14.96
N MET A 9 43.95 -5.10 -14.75
CA MET A 9 43.69 -4.51 -13.43
C MET A 9 42.73 -5.41 -12.65
N PRO A 10 42.97 -5.62 -11.33
CA PRO A 10 42.04 -6.37 -10.50
C PRO A 10 40.71 -5.61 -10.41
N VAL A 11 39.61 -6.26 -10.81
CA VAL A 11 38.26 -5.71 -10.65
C VAL A 11 37.89 -5.84 -9.17
N VAL A 12 37.69 -4.69 -8.51
CA VAL A 12 37.35 -4.65 -7.09
C VAL A 12 35.96 -4.04 -6.91
N ASN A 13 34.96 -4.87 -6.63
CA ASN A 13 33.59 -4.43 -6.31
C ASN A 13 33.48 -4.10 -4.80
N ARG A 14 34.16 -3.02 -4.35
CA ARG A 14 34.09 -2.55 -2.96
C ARG A 14 32.88 -1.67 -2.66
N ILE A 15 32.22 -1.14 -3.70
CA ILE A 15 31.08 -0.25 -3.58
C ILE A 15 29.89 -0.92 -4.25
N ASP A 16 28.84 -1.14 -3.47
CA ASP A 16 27.56 -1.62 -3.97
C ASP A 16 26.82 -0.48 -4.66
N LEU A 17 26.74 -0.54 -5.99
CA LEU A 17 26.04 0.44 -6.82
C LEU A 17 24.64 -0.06 -7.23
N SER A 18 24.19 -1.22 -6.74
CA SER A 18 22.91 -1.83 -7.14
C SER A 18 21.67 -1.00 -6.81
N ALA A 19 21.80 0.01 -5.93
CA ALA A 19 20.74 0.95 -5.62
C ALA A 19 20.50 2.02 -6.73
N TYR A 20 21.47 2.20 -7.63
CA TYR A 20 21.36 3.15 -8.73
C TYR A 20 20.87 2.45 -10.00
N PRO A 21 20.02 3.11 -10.81
CA PRO A 21 19.60 2.55 -12.08
C PRO A 21 20.78 2.49 -13.06
N ASP A 22 20.82 1.44 -13.88
CA ASP A 22 21.81 1.30 -14.95
C ASP A 22 21.59 2.32 -16.09
N GLU A 23 20.37 2.85 -16.20
CA GLU A 23 19.97 3.83 -17.22
C GLU A 23 19.71 5.23 -16.61
N PRO A 24 19.88 6.31 -17.39
CA PRO A 24 19.53 7.65 -16.97
C PRO A 24 18.07 7.76 -16.51
N LEU A 25 17.85 8.44 -15.39
CA LEU A 25 16.50 8.65 -14.85
C LEU A 25 15.69 9.59 -15.75
N ASN A 26 14.49 9.15 -16.15
CA ASN A 26 13.51 10.00 -16.79
C ASN A 26 12.60 10.66 -15.75
N VAL A 27 12.70 11.98 -15.59
CA VAL A 27 11.87 12.74 -14.65
C VAL A 27 10.56 13.12 -15.33
N LEU A 28 9.44 12.65 -14.77
CA LEU A 28 8.10 12.92 -15.31
C LEU A 28 7.62 14.33 -14.91
N ASP A 29 7.01 15.08 -15.84
CA ASP A 29 6.36 16.37 -15.53
C ASP A 29 5.06 16.12 -14.75
N ILE A 30 4.96 16.73 -13.56
CA ILE A 30 3.82 16.64 -12.66
C ILE A 30 2.57 17.34 -13.24
N ARG A 31 2.75 18.31 -14.13
CA ARG A 31 1.63 19.00 -14.80
C ARG A 31 0.93 18.08 -15.80
N GLU A 32 1.68 17.23 -16.48
CA GLU A 32 1.15 16.24 -17.43
C GLU A 32 0.69 14.97 -16.69
N ASN A 33 1.40 14.59 -15.63
CA ASN A 33 1.13 13.39 -14.83
C ASN A 33 0.88 13.76 -13.36
N PRO A 34 -0.26 14.39 -13.03
CA PRO A 34 -0.55 14.82 -11.67
C PRO A 34 -0.88 13.67 -10.70
N SER A 35 -1.08 12.44 -11.20
CA SER A 35 -1.44 11.28 -10.39
C SER A 35 -0.26 10.33 -10.21
N THR A 36 0.15 10.08 -8.96
CA THR A 36 1.19 9.11 -8.60
C THR A 36 0.64 8.11 -7.60
N CYS A 37 0.58 6.85 -8.00
CA CYS A 37 -0.05 5.75 -7.29
C CYS A 37 0.96 4.72 -6.80
N TRP A 38 0.85 4.36 -5.53
CA TRP A 38 1.46 3.19 -4.94
C TRP A 38 0.52 2.00 -5.09
N TRP A 39 0.89 1.07 -5.96
CA TRP A 39 0.16 -0.16 -6.21
C TRP A 39 0.74 -1.29 -5.38
N TRP A 40 -0.12 -1.96 -4.60
CA TRP A 40 0.23 -3.16 -3.86
C TRP A 40 -0.75 -4.25 -4.23
N GLU A 41 -0.24 -5.43 -4.55
CA GLU A 41 -1.04 -6.57 -4.97
C GLU A 41 -0.46 -7.86 -4.39
N ARG A 42 -1.34 -8.74 -3.93
CA ARG A 42 -1.00 -10.10 -3.51
C ARG A 42 -2.16 -11.02 -3.85
N THR A 43 -1.91 -11.96 -4.74
CA THR A 43 -2.88 -12.97 -5.13
C THR A 43 -2.98 -14.07 -4.07
N ARG A 44 -4.15 -14.70 -3.95
CA ARG A 44 -4.33 -15.87 -3.09
C ARG A 44 -3.40 -17.00 -3.56
N GLY A 45 -2.58 -17.53 -2.65
CA GLY A 45 -1.59 -18.56 -2.95
C GLY A 45 -0.19 -18.02 -3.30
N GLU A 46 -0.04 -16.71 -3.52
CA GLU A 46 1.28 -16.10 -3.66
C GLU A 46 1.91 -15.83 -2.29
N ASN A 47 3.17 -16.25 -2.15
CA ASN A 47 3.97 -16.03 -0.94
C ASN A 47 4.62 -14.64 -0.87
N ARG A 48 4.57 -13.86 -1.94
CA ARG A 48 5.15 -12.52 -1.99
C ARG A 48 4.15 -11.51 -2.54
N ALA A 49 4.09 -10.34 -1.91
CA ALA A 49 3.38 -9.20 -2.46
C ALA A 49 4.21 -8.51 -3.55
N ARG A 50 3.53 -7.97 -4.56
CA ARG A 50 4.11 -7.11 -5.58
C ARG A 50 3.78 -5.66 -5.28
N VAL A 51 4.79 -4.81 -5.44
CA VAL A 51 4.67 -3.37 -5.23
C VAL A 51 5.14 -2.66 -6.50
N LYS A 52 4.37 -1.69 -6.97
CA LYS A 52 4.71 -0.85 -8.13
C LYS A 52 4.34 0.59 -7.84
N VAL A 53 5.08 1.52 -8.43
CA VAL A 53 4.68 2.93 -8.50
C VAL A 53 4.18 3.19 -9.91
N ILE A 54 2.98 3.73 -10.03
CA ILE A 54 2.31 4.02 -11.30
C ILE A 54 2.08 5.53 -11.33
N SER A 55 2.60 6.22 -12.34
CA SER A 55 2.37 7.65 -12.54
C SER A 55 1.64 7.89 -13.85
N GLY A 56 0.69 8.82 -13.87
CA GLY A 56 -0.13 9.08 -15.05
C GLY A 56 -1.01 10.33 -14.94
N PRO A 57 -1.79 10.63 -16.00
CA PRO A 57 -2.68 11.78 -16.04
C PRO A 57 -3.90 11.64 -15.11
N THR A 58 -4.34 10.41 -14.87
CA THR A 58 -5.52 10.08 -14.05
C THR A 58 -5.22 8.91 -13.11
N ILE A 59 -6.05 8.75 -12.07
CA ILE A 59 -6.01 7.56 -11.21
C ILE A 59 -6.39 6.30 -12.00
N PRO A 60 -5.84 5.12 -11.67
CA PRO A 60 -6.10 3.85 -12.35
C PRO A 60 -7.45 3.25 -11.92
N VAL A 61 -8.53 3.99 -12.13
CA VAL A 61 -9.92 3.54 -11.96
C VAL A 61 -10.61 3.69 -13.30
N ALA A 62 -11.36 2.67 -13.72
CA ALA A 62 -12.06 2.71 -15.01
C ALA A 62 -13.10 3.86 -15.00
N THR A 63 -13.20 4.62 -16.09
CA THR A 63 -14.06 5.81 -16.16
C THR A 63 -15.51 5.52 -15.80
N HIS A 64 -16.03 4.35 -16.18
CA HIS A 64 -17.38 3.93 -15.87
C HIS A 64 -17.61 3.63 -14.39
N GLU A 65 -16.56 3.44 -13.59
CA GLU A 65 -16.65 3.15 -12.15
C GLU A 65 -16.35 4.37 -11.27
N MET A 66 -16.05 5.52 -11.86
CA MET A 66 -15.75 6.75 -11.11
C MET A 66 -16.90 7.20 -10.19
N HIS A 67 -18.15 6.82 -10.51
CA HIS A 67 -19.31 7.11 -9.67
C HIS A 67 -19.34 6.31 -8.35
N LYS A 68 -18.54 5.24 -8.23
CA LYS A 68 -18.41 4.44 -7.00
C LYS A 68 -17.31 4.96 -6.06
N VAL A 69 -16.61 6.03 -6.46
CA VAL A 69 -15.64 6.69 -5.59
C VAL A 69 -16.41 7.44 -4.52
N VAL A 70 -16.19 7.06 -3.26
CA VAL A 70 -16.87 7.64 -2.10
C VAL A 70 -15.95 8.61 -1.36
N ASP A 71 -16.52 9.70 -0.87
CA ASP A 71 -15.82 10.62 0.03
C ASP A 71 -15.69 9.95 1.40
N LEU A 72 -14.45 9.85 1.89
CA LEU A 72 -14.21 9.23 3.18
C LEU A 72 -14.61 10.20 4.29
N VAL A 73 -15.44 9.73 5.22
CA VAL A 73 -15.76 10.48 6.43
C VAL A 73 -14.52 10.50 7.32
N LYS A 74 -13.87 11.65 7.44
CA LYS A 74 -12.66 11.83 8.24
C LYS A 74 -12.97 12.27 9.65
N ALA A 75 -12.25 11.72 10.62
CA ALA A 75 -12.26 12.23 11.98
C ALA A 75 -11.49 13.56 12.11
N ASP A 76 -10.48 13.77 11.26
CA ASP A 76 -9.64 14.96 11.22
C ASP A 76 -9.20 15.35 9.79
N MET A 77 -8.90 16.64 9.60
CA MET A 77 -8.46 17.21 8.32
C MET A 77 -6.93 17.21 8.17
N SER A 78 -6.22 16.34 8.91
CA SER A 78 -4.75 16.37 9.00
C SER A 78 -4.03 15.93 7.72
N GLY A 79 -4.78 15.44 6.72
CA GLY A 79 -4.24 15.02 5.42
C GLY A 79 -3.46 13.71 5.45
N ARG A 80 -3.62 12.91 6.51
CA ARG A 80 -2.97 11.61 6.69
C ARG A 80 -3.84 10.47 6.16
N GLU A 81 -5.14 10.69 6.14
CA GLU A 81 -6.17 9.81 5.62
C GLU A 81 -6.50 10.14 4.17
N ALA A 82 -6.83 9.10 3.40
CA ALA A 82 -7.41 9.22 2.07
C ALA A 82 -8.61 10.19 2.05
N ASP A 83 -8.66 11.11 1.08
CA ASP A 83 -9.85 11.94 0.82
C ASP A 83 -11.01 11.12 0.24
N HIS A 84 -10.66 10.22 -0.68
CA HIS A 84 -11.60 9.41 -1.44
C HIS A 84 -11.18 7.95 -1.41
N VAL A 85 -12.17 7.05 -1.41
CA VAL A 85 -11.94 5.61 -1.47
C VAL A 85 -12.72 5.00 -2.63
N TYR A 86 -12.09 4.03 -3.29
CA TYR A 86 -12.73 3.23 -4.32
C TYR A 86 -12.68 1.76 -3.91
N PHE A 87 -13.84 1.12 -3.87
CA PHE A 87 -13.96 -0.33 -3.71
C PHE A 87 -14.37 -0.94 -5.04
N GLY A 88 -13.50 -1.81 -5.58
CA GLY A 88 -13.78 -2.55 -6.81
C GLY A 88 -14.89 -3.60 -6.64
N PRO A 89 -15.40 -4.15 -7.75
CA PRO A 89 -16.27 -5.31 -7.69
C PRO A 89 -15.58 -6.45 -6.90
N ASP A 90 -16.33 -7.13 -6.04
CA ASP A 90 -15.85 -8.22 -5.18
C ASP A 90 -14.75 -7.84 -4.17
N TYR A 91 -14.78 -6.61 -3.65
CA TYR A 91 -13.87 -6.23 -2.57
C TYR A 91 -14.09 -7.07 -1.30
N ALA A 92 -12.99 -7.44 -0.65
CA ALA A 92 -13.03 -8.16 0.62
C ALA A 92 -13.23 -7.17 1.78
N ASN A 93 -14.36 -7.28 2.47
CA ASN A 93 -14.64 -6.52 3.69
C ASN A 93 -13.75 -6.93 4.87
N PHE A 94 -13.27 -8.18 4.87
CA PHE A 94 -12.42 -8.70 5.95
C PHE A 94 -10.97 -8.81 5.49
N VAL A 95 -10.09 -8.04 6.11
CA VAL A 95 -8.68 -7.94 5.73
C VAL A 95 -7.76 -8.28 6.88
N ALA A 96 -6.71 -9.03 6.56
CA ALA A 96 -5.61 -9.34 7.46
C ALA A 96 -4.41 -8.47 7.07
N VAL A 97 -3.99 -7.58 7.97
CA VAL A 97 -2.84 -6.72 7.73
C VAL A 97 -1.57 -7.50 8.03
N THR A 98 -0.67 -7.54 7.05
CA THR A 98 0.65 -8.16 7.16
C THR A 98 1.72 -7.07 7.18
N GLY A 99 2.85 -7.31 7.84
CA GLY A 99 3.97 -6.36 7.93
C GLY A 99 4.48 -5.83 6.59
N ASN A 100 5.31 -4.78 6.64
CA ASN A 100 5.82 -4.07 5.45
C ASN A 100 6.76 -4.92 4.56
N ASN A 101 7.22 -6.07 5.04
CA ASN A 101 8.05 -6.98 4.24
C ASN A 101 7.17 -7.70 3.20
N PRO A 102 7.49 -7.67 1.90
CA PRO A 102 6.72 -8.39 0.88
C PRO A 102 6.64 -9.91 1.11
N ALA A 103 7.56 -10.49 1.86
CA ALA A 103 7.55 -11.89 2.28
C ALA A 103 6.94 -12.12 3.68
N ALA A 104 6.31 -11.11 4.29
CA ALA A 104 5.66 -11.25 5.59
C ALA A 104 4.51 -12.26 5.52
N GLN A 105 4.63 -13.28 6.36
CA GLN A 105 3.59 -14.31 6.54
C GLN A 105 2.76 -14.10 7.82
N THR A 106 3.24 -13.25 8.73
CA THR A 106 2.56 -12.97 9.99
C THR A 106 1.40 -12.01 9.78
N THR A 107 0.22 -12.40 10.26
CA THR A 107 -0.92 -11.50 10.42
C THR A 107 -0.71 -10.70 11.70
N GLU A 108 -0.65 -9.37 11.58
CA GLU A 108 -0.43 -8.48 12.72
C GLU A 108 -1.77 -8.01 13.30
N SER A 109 -2.77 -7.76 12.44
CA SER A 109 -4.10 -7.32 12.88
C SER A 109 -5.19 -7.66 11.86
N LEU A 110 -6.42 -7.77 12.35
CA LEU A 110 -7.61 -8.05 11.54
C LEU A 110 -8.51 -6.82 11.52
N TRP A 111 -9.04 -6.50 10.34
CA TRP A 111 -9.90 -5.35 10.14
C TRP A 111 -11.13 -5.71 9.32
N TRP A 112 -12.26 -5.14 9.72
CA TRP A 112 -13.48 -5.11 8.93
C TRP A 112 -13.64 -3.72 8.30
N LEU A 113 -13.92 -3.69 7.00
CA LEU A 113 -14.12 -2.48 6.22
C LEU A 113 -15.58 -2.37 5.81
N THR A 114 -16.14 -1.17 5.90
CA THR A 114 -17.47 -0.86 5.36
C THR A 114 -17.36 -0.30 3.95
N ASP A 115 -18.49 -0.31 3.24
CA ASP A 115 -18.67 0.35 1.94
C ASP A 115 -18.36 1.85 1.98
N ALA A 116 -18.65 2.52 3.10
CA ALA A 116 -18.31 3.92 3.36
C ALA A 116 -16.82 4.15 3.67
N GLY A 117 -15.99 3.10 3.72
CA GLY A 117 -14.56 3.21 4.00
C GLY A 117 -14.20 3.30 5.49
N ALA A 118 -15.16 3.10 6.40
CA ALA A 118 -14.87 3.00 7.82
C ALA A 118 -14.19 1.65 8.12
N ARG A 119 -13.24 1.67 9.06
CA ARG A 119 -12.48 0.49 9.49
C ARG A 119 -12.77 0.17 10.95
N PHE A 120 -13.01 -1.10 11.25
CA PHE A 120 -13.25 -1.61 12.58
C PHE A 120 -12.21 -2.69 12.91
N GLY A 121 -11.48 -2.51 14.02
CA GLY A 121 -10.53 -3.51 14.49
C GLY A 121 -11.29 -4.73 14.98
N VAL A 122 -10.87 -5.91 14.53
CA VAL A 122 -11.42 -7.19 14.97
C VAL A 122 -10.35 -7.90 15.77
N GLU A 123 -10.68 -8.33 16.98
CA GLU A 123 -9.77 -9.16 17.77
C GLU A 123 -9.56 -10.52 17.10
N ASP A 124 -8.33 -11.05 17.14
CA ASP A 124 -8.04 -12.40 16.64
C ASP A 124 -8.42 -13.50 17.65
N THR A 125 -9.60 -13.38 18.24
CA THR A 125 -10.22 -14.42 19.04
C THR A 125 -11.25 -15.17 18.22
N LYS A 126 -11.45 -16.46 18.50
CA LYS A 126 -12.42 -17.27 17.77
C LYS A 126 -13.83 -16.75 18.00
N GLU A 127 -14.11 -16.31 19.22
CA GLU A 127 -15.39 -15.81 19.70
C GLU A 127 -15.79 -14.53 18.98
N ALA A 128 -14.88 -13.54 18.85
CA ALA A 128 -15.14 -12.30 18.12
C ALA A 128 -15.40 -12.57 16.62
N ARG A 129 -14.65 -13.51 16.03
CA ARG A 129 -14.82 -13.89 14.63
C ARG A 129 -16.15 -14.61 14.38
N GLU A 130 -16.53 -15.55 15.24
CA GLU A 130 -17.79 -16.29 15.11
C GLU A 130 -19.02 -15.41 15.35
N ALA A 131 -18.95 -14.49 16.32
CA ALA A 131 -20.03 -13.51 16.57
C ALA A 131 -20.31 -12.61 15.36
N LEU A 132 -19.26 -12.29 14.58
CA LEU A 132 -19.37 -11.50 13.35
C LEU A 132 -19.58 -12.36 12.08
N GLY A 133 -19.60 -13.69 12.21
CA GLY A 133 -19.70 -14.62 11.07
C GLY A 133 -18.47 -14.61 10.14
N LEU A 134 -17.32 -14.18 10.65
CA LEU A 134 -16.06 -14.04 9.91
C LEU A 134 -15.19 -15.28 10.05
N SER A 135 -14.48 -15.63 8.98
CA SER A 135 -13.51 -16.72 9.00
C SER A 135 -12.16 -16.30 8.43
N LEU A 136 -11.07 -16.74 9.05
CA LEU A 136 -9.71 -16.43 8.60
C LEU A 136 -9.42 -16.93 7.18
N ALA A 137 -10.07 -18.03 6.76
CA ALA A 137 -9.98 -18.55 5.39
C ALA A 137 -10.52 -17.57 4.32
N ARG A 138 -11.34 -16.61 4.74
CA ARG A 138 -11.92 -15.55 3.91
C ARG A 138 -11.23 -14.19 4.10
N ALA A 139 -10.28 -14.09 5.04
CA ALA A 139 -9.53 -12.86 5.25
C ALA A 139 -8.57 -12.65 4.07
N TRP A 140 -8.65 -11.50 3.42
CA TRP A 140 -7.73 -11.17 2.34
C TRP A 140 -6.47 -10.52 2.92
N PRO A 141 -5.26 -11.01 2.59
CA PRO A 141 -4.03 -10.38 3.05
C PRO A 141 -3.86 -8.99 2.41
N ARG A 142 -3.53 -7.99 3.22
CA ARG A 142 -3.30 -6.60 2.78
C ARG A 142 -2.03 -6.04 3.43
N GLY A 143 -1.25 -5.30 2.66
CA GLY A 143 -0.09 -4.56 3.16
C GLY A 143 -0.49 -3.24 3.82
N TRP A 144 0.41 -2.68 4.64
CA TRP A 144 0.21 -1.39 5.32
C TRP A 144 0.04 -0.19 4.36
N ARG A 145 0.54 -0.31 3.12
CA ARG A 145 0.44 0.70 2.05
C ARG A 145 -0.35 0.17 0.86
N CYS A 146 -1.58 -0.27 1.07
CA CYS A 146 -2.39 -0.74 -0.06
C CYS A 146 -2.93 0.42 -0.91
N GLY A 147 -2.53 0.49 -2.18
CA GLY A 147 -3.30 1.14 -3.25
C GLY A 147 -3.55 2.65 -3.11
N CYS A 148 -2.49 3.45 -2.92
CA CYS A 148 -2.63 4.87 -2.58
C CYS A 148 -2.21 5.80 -3.73
N CYS A 149 -3.11 6.66 -4.19
CA CYS A 149 -2.88 7.53 -5.36
C CYS A 149 -2.81 9.01 -5.01
N ARG A 150 -1.63 9.61 -4.89
CA ARG A 150 -1.55 11.08 -4.69
C ARG A 150 -1.97 11.83 -5.95
N ARG A 151 -2.73 12.91 -5.78
CA ARG A 151 -3.00 13.90 -6.83
C ARG A 151 -2.68 15.31 -6.31
N GLY A 152 -1.64 15.95 -6.84
CA GLY A 152 -1.17 17.26 -6.35
C GLY A 152 -0.53 17.19 -4.95
N PRO A 153 -0.55 18.27 -4.14
CA PRO A 153 0.06 18.28 -2.79
C PRO A 153 -0.70 17.43 -1.76
N ARG A 154 -1.83 16.82 -2.16
CA ARG A 154 -2.67 16.01 -1.29
C ARG A 154 -2.33 14.54 -1.43
N CYS A 155 -1.89 13.99 -0.31
CA CYS A 155 -1.63 12.57 -0.16
C CYS A 155 -2.94 11.83 -0.05
N LEU A 156 -3.21 10.91 -0.97
CA LEU A 156 -3.82 9.66 -0.57
C LEU A 156 -2.64 8.81 -0.07
N GLU A 157 -2.33 8.81 1.24
CA GLU A 157 -1.51 7.87 2.06
C GLU A 157 -1.06 8.56 3.39
N PRO A 158 -0.52 7.88 4.43
CA PRO A 158 -0.95 6.70 5.16
C PRO A 158 -1.66 7.09 6.47
N MET A 159 -2.72 6.37 6.83
CA MET A 159 -3.27 6.41 8.19
C MET A 159 -2.17 6.12 9.20
N ARG A 160 -1.90 7.10 10.08
CA ARG A 160 -1.17 6.83 11.31
C ARG A 160 -2.06 5.92 12.14
N TRP A 161 -1.54 4.76 12.48
CA TRP A 161 -2.10 3.95 13.55
C TRP A 161 -1.68 4.63 14.86
N SER A 162 -2.53 5.48 15.43
CA SER A 162 -2.35 5.85 16.82
C SER A 162 -2.60 4.59 17.63
N ASN A 163 -1.54 4.07 18.24
CA ASN A 163 -1.66 3.16 19.36
C ASN A 163 -2.20 3.99 20.53
N THR A 164 -3.47 4.40 20.46
CA THR A 164 -4.19 4.98 21.59
C THR A 164 -4.77 3.83 22.38
N THR A 165 -3.88 3.07 23.01
CA THR A 165 -4.15 2.58 24.37
C THR A 165 -3.70 3.70 25.32
N PRO A 166 -4.56 4.16 26.23
CA PRO A 166 -4.15 5.06 27.30
C PRO A 166 -3.42 4.21 28.33
N TYR A 167 -2.09 4.11 28.22
CA TYR A 167 -1.29 3.71 29.38
C TYR A 167 -0.70 4.97 30.01
N PRO A 168 -1.11 5.30 31.25
CA PRO A 168 -0.58 6.42 31.98
C PRO A 168 0.71 6.02 32.73
N TRP A 169 1.54 7.03 32.93
CA TRP A 169 2.62 7.18 33.93
C TRP A 169 4.06 6.82 33.56
N THR A 170 4.91 7.81 33.87
CA THR A 170 6.32 7.80 34.31
C THR A 170 7.40 7.45 33.31
#